data_AF-A0A7M4DGN0-F1
#
_entry.id   AF-A0A7M4DGN0-F1
#
_cell.length_a   1.000
_cell.length_b   1.000
_cell.length_c   1.000
_cell.angle_alpha   90.00
_cell.angle_beta   90.00
_cell.angle_gamma   90.00
#
_symmetry.space_group_name_H-M   'P 1'
#
loop_
_entity.id
_entity.type
_entity.pdbx_description
1 polymer ?
#
loop_
_entity_poly.entity_id
_entity_poly.type
_entity_poly.pdbx_seq_one_letter_code
_entity_poly.pdbx_strand_id
1 'polypeptide(L)'
;MTALTVRLLGPFRALRGDRPLPSPMLHKAQDLLTMLFLAPGHALLRESAAESLWPDTDAETSRKAMRQTLWQIHHATEEPMAQDRLVICDGDGLMINPERPVSVDLPVFVGAVREAQDTGGRVLTDDRLIRLCTAADLYRGPLHAGCYDDWCLIPRARLEDRCLTLLDRISRERERRGDLDGAIAWTQRLLEIEPAHERSHRRLMRLFSRVGDRTGALRQLAECRAALARDLGVHPEASTEDLGAAILADRMDHDSGRAPLAGAGIPDADTELTLLRLEVAALRQSIECIGEQLRDAPVPTSGADLGVVPPLTSHQPGPGW
;
A
#
# COMPACT_ATOMS: atom_id res chain seq x y z
N MET A 1 14.59 -6.05 -33.37
CA MET A 1 15.34 -5.86 -32.11
C MET A 1 14.43 -6.27 -30.96
N THR A 2 14.81 -7.27 -30.17
CA THR A 2 14.02 -7.68 -29.00
C THR A 2 14.25 -6.68 -27.88
N ALA A 3 13.19 -6.06 -27.36
CA ALA A 3 13.32 -5.04 -26.33
C ALA A 3 13.95 -5.60 -25.05
N LEU A 4 14.82 -4.81 -24.42
CA LEU A 4 15.35 -5.10 -23.09
C LEU A 4 14.23 -4.90 -22.06
N THR A 5 14.01 -5.88 -21.20
CA THR A 5 13.07 -5.79 -20.08
C THR A 5 13.82 -5.96 -18.78
N VAL A 6 13.64 -5.03 -17.84
CA VAL A 6 14.20 -5.07 -16.49
C VAL A 6 13.05 -5.22 -15.49
N ARG A 7 13.19 -6.19 -14.59
CA ARG A 7 12.25 -6.46 -13.51
C ARG A 7 12.93 -6.16 -12.18
N LEU A 8 12.39 -5.21 -11.44
CA LEU A 8 12.94 -4.71 -10.17
C LEU A 8 12.03 -5.05 -8.98
N LEU A 9 10.75 -5.33 -9.22
CA LEU A 9 9.79 -5.68 -8.17
C LEU A 9 9.84 -7.20 -7.92
N GLY A 10 10.60 -7.57 -6.89
CA GLY A 10 11.05 -8.93 -6.63
C GLY A 10 12.54 -9.13 -6.98
N PRO A 11 12.99 -10.37 -7.27
CA PRO A 11 14.36 -10.62 -7.67
C PRO A 11 14.72 -9.87 -8.95
N PHE A 12 15.90 -9.26 -8.99
CA PHE A 12 16.37 -8.54 -10.18
C PHE A 12 16.43 -9.48 -11.38
N ARG A 13 15.81 -9.11 -12.49
CA ARG A 13 15.95 -9.82 -13.76
C ARG A 13 16.11 -8.86 -14.91
N ALA A 14 17.10 -9.11 -15.75
CA ALA A 14 17.24 -8.48 -17.05
C ALA A 14 17.03 -9.52 -18.14
N LEU A 15 16.12 -9.23 -19.07
CA LEU A 15 15.62 -10.14 -20.08
C LEU A 15 15.72 -9.46 -21.45
N ARG A 16 16.00 -10.23 -22.49
CA ARG A 16 15.88 -9.79 -23.89
C ARG A 16 14.79 -10.62 -24.56
N GLY A 17 13.66 -9.98 -24.85
CA GLY A 17 12.41 -10.72 -25.04
C GLY A 17 12.09 -11.51 -23.76
N ASP A 18 11.87 -12.82 -23.88
CA ASP A 18 11.57 -13.69 -22.74
C ASP A 18 12.79 -14.46 -22.19
N ARG A 19 13.99 -14.21 -22.72
CA ARG A 19 15.20 -14.93 -22.34
C ARG A 19 16.06 -14.10 -21.39
N PRO A 20 16.65 -14.69 -20.33
CA PRO A 20 17.67 -14.02 -19.53
C PRO A 20 18.83 -13.54 -20.40
N LEU A 21 19.51 -12.47 -19.96
CA LEU A 21 20.74 -12.03 -20.63
C LEU A 21 21.81 -13.15 -20.61
N PRO A 22 22.64 -13.27 -21.65
CA PRO A 22 23.66 -14.33 -21.74
C PRO A 22 24.69 -14.28 -20.62
N SER A 23 25.06 -13.06 -20.22
CA SER A 23 26.01 -12.79 -19.16
C SER A 23 25.28 -12.21 -17.94
N PRO A 24 25.20 -12.92 -16.81
CA PRO A 24 24.57 -12.40 -15.62
C PRO A 24 25.35 -11.21 -15.07
N MET A 25 24.62 -10.17 -14.64
CA MET A 25 25.20 -9.02 -13.95
C MET A 25 25.57 -9.39 -12.51
N LEU A 26 26.67 -8.85 -12.00
CA LEU A 26 27.02 -8.94 -10.58
C LEU A 26 26.15 -7.98 -9.77
N HIS A 27 26.10 -8.18 -8.45
CA HIS A 27 25.22 -7.42 -7.56
C HIS A 27 25.36 -5.90 -7.74
N LYS A 28 26.58 -5.36 -7.67
CA LYS A 28 26.81 -3.91 -7.81
C LYS A 28 26.37 -3.32 -9.15
N ALA A 29 26.35 -4.11 -10.23
CA ALA A 29 25.79 -3.68 -11.52
C ALA A 29 24.26 -3.66 -11.50
N GLN A 30 23.63 -4.61 -10.81
CA GLN A 30 22.19 -4.63 -10.57
C GLN A 30 21.77 -3.49 -9.65
N ASP A 31 22.54 -3.22 -8.59
CA ASP A 31 22.31 -2.11 -7.65
C ASP A 31 22.38 -0.77 -8.37
N LEU A 32 23.44 -0.51 -9.14
CA LEU A 32 23.59 0.73 -9.90
C LEU A 32 22.43 0.96 -10.89
N LEU A 33 22.03 -0.08 -11.63
CA LEU A 33 20.87 0.01 -12.52
C LEU A 33 19.58 0.29 -11.75
N THR A 34 19.37 -0.39 -10.63
CA THR A 34 18.18 -0.19 -9.80
C THR A 34 18.12 1.24 -9.25
N MET A 35 19.25 1.76 -8.75
CA MET A 35 19.37 3.15 -8.31
C MET A 35 19.06 4.12 -9.44
N LEU A 36 19.59 3.91 -10.64
CA LEU A 36 19.29 4.74 -11.81
C LEU A 36 17.80 4.70 -12.17
N PHE A 37 17.16 3.52 -12.19
CA PHE A 37 15.73 3.42 -12.49
C PHE A 37 14.82 4.02 -11.41
N LEU A 38 15.30 4.15 -10.18
CA LEU A 38 14.60 4.83 -9.09
C LEU A 38 14.79 6.35 -9.12
N ALA A 39 15.90 6.82 -9.69
CA ALA A 39 16.26 8.22 -9.67
C ALA A 39 15.33 9.06 -10.56
N PRO A 40 14.98 10.30 -10.15
CA PRO A 40 14.28 11.25 -11.01
C PRO A 40 15.03 11.44 -12.33
N GLY A 41 14.31 11.37 -13.46
CA GLY A 41 14.91 11.47 -14.80
C GLY A 41 15.86 10.33 -15.16
N HIS A 42 15.89 9.27 -14.35
CA HIS A 42 16.83 8.16 -14.45
C HIS A 42 18.31 8.58 -14.44
N ALA A 43 18.64 9.62 -13.68
CA ALA A 43 19.96 10.20 -13.61
C ALA A 43 20.47 10.36 -12.17
N LEU A 44 21.76 10.10 -11.96
CA LEU A 44 22.45 10.22 -10.67
C LEU A 44 23.84 10.82 -10.86
N LEU A 45 24.35 11.49 -9.83
CA LEU A 45 25.76 11.85 -9.77
C LEU A 45 26.61 10.59 -9.52
N ARG A 46 27.72 10.49 -10.26
CA ARG A 46 28.65 9.36 -10.18
C ARG A 46 29.24 9.22 -8.78
N GLU A 47 29.55 10.34 -8.14
CA GLU A 47 30.08 10.37 -6.77
C GLU A 47 29.05 9.84 -5.77
N SER A 48 27.83 10.35 -5.79
CA SER A 48 26.76 9.88 -4.90
C SER A 48 26.42 8.40 -5.08
N ALA A 49 26.44 7.91 -6.32
CA ALA A 49 26.28 6.49 -6.61
C ALA A 49 27.47 5.67 -6.07
N ALA A 50 28.71 6.19 -6.17
CA ALA A 50 29.89 5.52 -5.65
C ALA A 50 29.90 5.44 -4.13
N GLU A 51 29.54 6.52 -3.44
CA GLU A 51 29.41 6.57 -1.97
C GLU A 51 28.36 5.58 -1.46
N SER A 52 27.23 5.44 -2.17
CA SER A 52 26.17 4.51 -1.79
C SER A 52 26.54 3.04 -2.04
N LEU A 53 27.26 2.76 -3.13
CA LEU A 53 27.60 1.39 -3.53
C LEU A 53 28.85 0.85 -2.82
N TRP A 54 29.81 1.72 -2.49
CA TRP A 54 31.08 1.37 -1.88
C TRP A 54 31.47 2.35 -0.74
N PRO A 55 30.68 2.42 0.34
CA PRO A 55 30.87 3.41 1.41
C PRO A 55 32.24 3.30 2.11
N ASP A 56 32.82 2.10 2.17
CA ASP A 56 34.06 1.82 2.90
C ASP A 56 35.32 1.87 2.02
N THR A 57 35.27 2.54 0.86
CA THR A 57 36.40 2.59 -0.09
C THR A 57 36.85 4.01 -0.36
N ASP A 58 38.14 4.18 -0.62
CA ASP A 58 38.68 5.46 -1.06
C ASP A 58 38.16 5.84 -2.47
N ALA A 59 38.25 7.13 -2.81
CA ALA A 59 37.74 7.66 -4.06
C ALA A 59 38.37 7.05 -5.33
N GLU A 60 39.61 6.57 -5.27
CA GLU A 60 40.27 5.94 -6.43
C GLU A 60 39.79 4.50 -6.65
N THR A 61 39.67 3.76 -5.56
CA THR A 61 39.10 2.41 -5.55
C THR A 61 37.66 2.42 -6.02
N SER A 62 36.81 3.34 -5.52
CA SER A 62 35.41 3.46 -5.93
C SER A 62 35.26 3.87 -7.40
N ARG A 63 36.11 4.78 -7.90
CA ARG A 63 36.15 5.16 -9.33
C ARG A 63 36.48 3.97 -10.22
N LYS A 64 37.44 3.13 -9.82
CA LYS A 64 37.81 1.91 -10.55
C LYS A 64 36.67 0.89 -10.55
N ALA A 65 36.06 0.64 -9.39
CA ALA A 65 34.91 -0.25 -9.25
C ALA A 65 33.71 0.23 -10.09
N MET A 66 33.46 1.54 -10.13
CA MET A 66 32.43 2.14 -10.98
C MET A 66 32.69 1.89 -12.47
N ARG A 67 33.93 2.07 -12.95
CA ARG A 67 34.28 1.77 -14.35
C ARG A 67 34.03 0.30 -14.69
N GLN A 68 34.41 -0.62 -13.80
CA GLN A 68 34.17 -2.05 -14.00
C GLN A 68 32.67 -2.40 -13.99
N THR A 69 31.91 -1.77 -13.10
CA THR A 69 30.45 -1.95 -13.00
C THR A 69 29.74 -1.48 -14.27
N LEU A 70 30.09 -0.29 -14.78
CA LEU A 70 29.56 0.22 -16.04
C LEU A 70 29.94 -0.66 -17.23
N TRP A 71 31.21 -1.11 -17.30
CA TRP A 71 31.65 -2.06 -18.33
C TRP A 71 30.81 -3.34 -18.30
N GLN A 72 30.51 -3.88 -17.12
CA GLN A 72 29.68 -5.06 -17.00
C GLN A 72 28.23 -4.84 -17.46
N ILE A 73 27.63 -3.70 -17.09
CA ILE A 73 26.28 -3.34 -17.54
C ILE A 73 26.25 -3.28 -19.08
N HIS A 74 27.22 -2.62 -19.69
CA HIS A 74 27.33 -2.53 -21.14
C HIS A 74 27.52 -3.91 -21.77
N HIS A 75 28.49 -4.69 -21.29
CA HIS A 75 28.76 -6.01 -21.83
C HIS A 75 27.56 -6.98 -21.72
N ALA A 76 26.82 -6.94 -20.62
CA ALA A 76 25.63 -7.78 -20.44
C ALA A 76 24.45 -7.34 -21.32
N THR A 77 24.33 -6.04 -21.58
CA THR A 77 23.15 -5.47 -22.26
C THR A 77 23.36 -5.21 -23.73
N GLU A 78 24.59 -5.08 -24.23
CA GLU A 78 24.88 -4.79 -25.63
C GLU A 78 24.45 -5.93 -26.57
N GLU A 79 24.06 -5.57 -27.79
CA GLU A 79 23.93 -6.50 -28.90
C GLU A 79 25.12 -6.30 -29.83
N PRO A 80 25.60 -7.34 -30.53
CA PRO A 80 26.70 -7.23 -31.49
C PRO A 80 26.50 -6.14 -32.57
N MET A 81 25.25 -5.71 -32.80
CA MET A 81 24.89 -4.70 -33.80
C MET A 81 24.25 -3.43 -33.20
N ALA A 82 24.04 -3.35 -31.88
CA ALA A 82 23.47 -2.16 -31.24
C ALA A 82 24.61 -1.27 -30.71
N GLN A 83 24.72 -0.05 -31.24
CA GLN A 83 25.75 0.91 -30.84
C GLN A 83 25.35 1.74 -29.60
N ASP A 84 24.10 1.68 -29.18
CA ASP A 84 23.60 2.52 -28.09
C ASP A 84 23.83 1.85 -26.73
N ARG A 85 24.61 2.50 -25.86
CA ARG A 85 24.81 2.06 -24.47
C ARG A 85 23.55 2.29 -23.65
N LEU A 86 23.24 1.38 -22.72
CA LEU A 86 22.09 1.51 -21.80
C LEU A 86 22.30 2.64 -20.79
N VAL A 87 23.53 2.78 -20.30
CA VAL A 87 23.92 3.86 -19.39
C VAL A 87 24.88 4.78 -20.15
N ILE A 88 24.64 6.08 -20.10
CA ILE A 88 25.53 7.09 -20.66
C ILE A 88 26.06 7.98 -19.54
N CYS A 89 27.24 8.55 -19.78
CA CYS A 89 27.88 9.50 -18.88
C CYS A 89 27.78 10.89 -19.48
N ASP A 90 27.36 11.87 -18.69
CA ASP A 90 27.37 13.29 -19.04
C ASP A 90 28.11 14.07 -17.95
N GLY A 91 29.38 14.41 -18.21
CA GLY A 91 30.30 14.89 -17.17
C GLY A 91 30.39 13.89 -16.00
N ASP A 92 30.02 14.36 -14.80
CA ASP A 92 29.96 13.56 -13.58
C ASP A 92 28.60 12.87 -13.37
N GLY A 93 27.66 13.01 -14.30
CA GLY A 93 26.36 12.36 -14.30
C GLY A 93 26.39 10.97 -14.94
N LEU A 94 25.59 10.06 -14.38
CA LEU A 94 25.21 8.78 -14.96
C LEU A 94 23.71 8.83 -15.26
N MET A 95 23.30 8.42 -16.46
CA MET A 95 21.87 8.31 -16.77
C MET A 95 21.55 7.09 -17.63
N ILE A 96 20.30 6.62 -17.56
CA ILE A 96 19.76 5.70 -18.55
C ILE A 96 19.61 6.45 -19.89
N ASN A 97 20.15 5.87 -20.96
CA ASN A 97 20.11 6.47 -22.29
C ASN A 97 18.65 6.54 -22.79
N PRO A 98 18.10 7.75 -23.03
CA PRO A 98 16.71 7.92 -23.48
C PRO A 98 16.46 7.36 -24.88
N GLU A 99 17.49 7.32 -25.74
CA GLU A 99 17.38 6.78 -27.11
C GLU A 99 17.34 5.25 -27.12
N ARG A 100 17.63 4.61 -25.99
CA ARG A 100 17.68 3.16 -25.88
C ARG A 100 16.42 2.62 -25.18
N PRO A 101 15.47 2.01 -25.91
CA PRO A 101 14.23 1.53 -25.32
C PRO A 101 14.49 0.39 -24.32
N VAL A 102 13.98 0.58 -23.10
CA VAL A 102 13.98 -0.41 -22.02
C VAL A 102 12.62 -0.42 -21.34
N SER A 103 12.04 -1.60 -21.22
CA SER A 103 10.82 -1.81 -20.44
C SER A 103 11.18 -2.10 -19.00
N VAL A 104 10.59 -1.38 -18.04
CA VAL A 104 10.84 -1.55 -16.62
C VAL A 104 9.51 -1.68 -15.90
N ASP A 105 9.36 -2.68 -15.03
CA ASP A 105 8.10 -2.90 -14.29
C ASP A 105 7.81 -1.81 -13.26
N LEU A 106 8.84 -1.21 -12.67
CA LEU A 106 8.74 -0.20 -11.63
C LEU A 106 7.94 1.06 -12.06
N PRO A 107 8.23 1.76 -13.18
CA PRO A 107 7.42 2.91 -13.62
C PRO A 107 5.96 2.57 -13.88
N VAL A 108 5.67 1.38 -14.42
CA VAL A 108 4.30 0.93 -14.69
C VAL A 108 3.53 0.75 -13.38
N PHE A 109 4.14 0.08 -12.40
CA PHE A 109 3.57 -0.08 -11.07
C PHE A 109 3.35 1.26 -10.36
N VAL A 110 4.37 2.14 -10.35
CA VAL A 110 4.28 3.46 -9.69
C VAL A 110 3.21 4.34 -10.36
N GLY A 111 3.06 4.27 -11.69
CA GLY A 111 1.99 4.95 -12.41
C GLY A 111 0.59 4.47 -12.00
N ALA A 112 0.40 3.16 -11.88
CA ALA A 112 -0.87 2.58 -11.44
C ALA A 112 -1.22 2.95 -9.99
N VAL A 113 -0.23 2.99 -9.08
CA VAL A 113 -0.45 3.44 -7.70
C VAL A 113 -0.93 4.90 -7.66
N ARG A 114 -0.32 5.78 -8.47
CA ARG A 114 -0.76 7.18 -8.58
C ARG A 114 -2.19 7.28 -9.11
N GLU A 115 -2.52 6.55 -10.20
CA GLU A 115 -3.89 6.49 -10.74
C GLU A 115 -4.90 6.03 -9.69
N ALA A 116 -4.53 5.03 -8.89
CA ALA A 116 -5.37 4.51 -7.81
C ALA A 116 -5.63 5.55 -6.70
N GLN A 117 -4.65 6.38 -6.38
CA GLN A 117 -4.74 7.46 -5.40
C GLN A 117 -5.55 8.65 -5.92
N ASP A 118 -5.30 9.09 -7.15
CA ASP A 118 -5.94 10.26 -7.78
C ASP A 118 -7.45 10.07 -7.98
N THR A 119 -7.92 8.82 -8.01
CA THR A 119 -9.35 8.53 -8.17
C THR A 119 -10.18 8.89 -6.92
N GLY A 120 -9.54 9.23 -5.78
CA GLY A 120 -10.22 9.84 -4.63
C GLY A 120 -11.36 9.01 -4.05
N GLY A 121 -11.27 7.69 -4.12
CA GLY A 121 -12.30 6.77 -3.62
C GLY A 121 -13.48 6.49 -4.57
N ARG A 122 -13.60 7.18 -5.71
CA ARG A 122 -14.68 6.99 -6.70
C ARG A 122 -14.71 5.55 -7.23
N VAL A 123 -15.86 5.05 -7.68
CA VAL A 123 -15.96 3.73 -8.33
C VAL A 123 -15.05 3.68 -9.56
N LEU A 124 -14.26 2.61 -9.70
CA LEU A 124 -13.38 2.43 -10.84
C LEU A 124 -14.20 1.99 -12.06
N THR A 125 -13.73 2.26 -13.27
CA THR A 125 -14.23 1.57 -14.46
C THR A 125 -13.63 0.16 -14.52
N ASP A 126 -14.20 -0.73 -15.34
CA ASP A 126 -13.67 -2.09 -15.52
C ASP A 126 -12.23 -2.08 -16.05
N ASP A 127 -11.97 -1.28 -17.10
CA ASP A 127 -10.62 -1.12 -17.66
C ASP A 127 -9.60 -0.63 -16.63
N ARG A 128 -10.02 0.29 -15.75
CA ARG A 128 -9.16 0.78 -14.66
C ARG A 128 -8.85 -0.32 -13.66
N LEU A 129 -9.87 -1.06 -13.22
CA LEU A 129 -9.67 -2.16 -12.28
C LEU A 129 -8.75 -3.23 -12.87
N ILE A 130 -8.93 -3.60 -14.14
CA ILE A 130 -8.05 -4.55 -14.84
C ILE A 130 -6.61 -4.04 -14.87
N ARG A 131 -6.38 -2.78 -15.25
CA ARG A 131 -5.03 -2.18 -15.24
C ARG A 131 -4.39 -2.20 -13.86
N LEU A 132 -5.13 -1.86 -12.80
CA LEU A 132 -4.62 -1.89 -11.44
C LEU A 132 -4.26 -3.32 -11.00
N CYS A 133 -5.09 -4.32 -11.33
CA CYS A 133 -4.79 -5.73 -11.05
C CYS A 133 -3.50 -6.17 -11.75
N THR A 134 -3.38 -5.89 -13.06
CA THR A 134 -2.18 -6.21 -13.84
C THR A 134 -0.93 -5.52 -13.28
N ALA A 135 -1.04 -4.28 -12.85
CA ALA A 135 0.07 -3.56 -12.24
C ALA A 135 0.45 -4.15 -10.87
N ALA A 136 -0.52 -4.56 -10.05
CA ALA A 136 -0.26 -5.24 -8.79
C ALA A 136 0.48 -6.57 -9.02
N ASP A 137 0.19 -7.32 -10.09
CA ASP A 137 0.90 -8.56 -10.45
C ASP A 137 2.37 -8.35 -10.85
N LEU A 138 2.77 -7.12 -11.18
CA LEU A 138 4.18 -6.79 -11.35
C LEU A 138 4.95 -6.87 -10.03
N TYR A 139 4.29 -6.61 -8.91
CA TYR A 139 4.89 -6.72 -7.57
C TYR A 139 4.97 -8.19 -7.14
N ARG A 140 6.13 -8.80 -7.38
CA ARG A 140 6.42 -10.21 -7.05
C ARG A 140 7.24 -10.39 -5.77
N GLY A 141 7.41 -9.30 -5.01
CA GLY A 141 8.21 -9.26 -3.79
C GLY A 141 8.94 -7.93 -3.62
N PRO A 142 9.81 -7.85 -2.60
CA PRO A 142 10.53 -6.63 -2.28
C PRO A 142 11.37 -6.11 -3.46
N LEU A 143 11.52 -4.79 -3.55
CA LEU A 143 12.42 -4.15 -4.50
C LEU A 143 13.81 -4.79 -4.42
N HIS A 144 14.32 -5.20 -5.59
CA HIS A 144 15.61 -5.86 -5.74
C HIS A 144 15.81 -6.91 -4.64
N ALA A 145 14.91 -7.89 -4.58
CA ALA A 145 14.98 -8.94 -3.57
C ALA A 145 16.34 -9.64 -3.62
N GLY A 146 16.99 -9.74 -2.46
CA GLY A 146 18.38 -10.20 -2.33
C GLY A 146 19.42 -9.09 -2.28
N CYS A 147 19.03 -7.81 -2.40
CA CYS A 147 19.90 -6.68 -2.08
C CYS A 147 19.92 -6.39 -0.59
N TYR A 148 21.13 -6.40 -0.02
CA TYR A 148 21.41 -6.18 1.39
C TYR A 148 22.12 -4.86 1.67
N ASP A 149 22.36 -4.05 0.63
CA ASP A 149 22.95 -2.73 0.81
C ASP A 149 21.92 -1.73 1.37
N ASP A 150 22.38 -0.86 2.26
CA ASP A 150 21.53 0.09 3.02
C ASP A 150 20.76 1.06 2.13
N TRP A 151 21.29 1.43 0.95
CA TRP A 151 20.63 2.33 0.01
C TRP A 151 19.24 1.81 -0.39
N CYS A 152 19.01 0.49 -0.35
CA CYS A 152 17.79 -0.15 -0.80
C CYS A 152 16.67 -0.12 0.24
N LEU A 153 16.99 0.09 1.53
CA LEU A 153 16.02 0.00 2.64
C LEU A 153 14.84 0.98 2.48
N ILE A 154 15.15 2.27 2.28
CA ILE A 154 14.12 3.32 2.17
C ILE A 154 13.28 3.16 0.89
N PRO A 155 13.87 2.99 -0.32
CA PRO A 155 13.09 2.74 -1.53
C PRO A 155 12.20 1.49 -1.45
N ARG A 156 12.68 0.42 -0.80
CA ARG A 156 11.93 -0.83 -0.61
C ARG A 156 10.70 -0.60 0.25
N ALA A 157 10.87 -0.02 1.44
CA ALA A 157 9.74 0.29 2.35
C ALA A 157 8.69 1.18 1.66
N ARG A 158 9.11 2.22 0.94
CA ARG A 158 8.20 3.09 0.18
C ARG A 158 7.41 2.35 -0.91
N LEU A 159 8.02 1.37 -1.57
CA LEU A 159 7.34 0.59 -2.61
C LEU A 159 6.40 -0.46 -2.01
N GLU A 160 6.73 -0.99 -0.84
CA GLU A 160 5.89 -1.90 -0.08
C GLU A 160 4.61 -1.19 0.37
N ASP A 161 4.70 -0.01 1.01
CA ASP A 161 3.56 0.81 1.39
C ASP A 161 2.62 1.11 0.21
N ARG A 162 3.22 1.40 -0.95
CA ARG A 162 2.48 1.64 -2.21
C ARG A 162 1.78 0.37 -2.69
N CYS A 163 2.40 -0.79 -2.55
CA CYS A 163 1.79 -2.07 -2.88
C CYS A 163 0.60 -2.34 -1.96
N LEU A 164 0.78 -2.23 -0.64
CA LEU A 164 -0.28 -2.42 0.35
C LEU A 164 -1.49 -1.50 0.05
N THR A 165 -1.22 -0.24 -0.27
CA THR A 165 -2.26 0.74 -0.67
C THR A 165 -3.00 0.31 -1.94
N LEU A 166 -2.29 -0.17 -2.96
CA LEU A 166 -2.88 -0.62 -4.21
C LEU A 166 -3.75 -1.87 -4.00
N LEU A 167 -3.27 -2.86 -3.23
CA LEU A 167 -3.99 -4.10 -2.93
C LEU A 167 -5.28 -3.82 -2.14
N ASP A 168 -5.22 -2.97 -1.10
CA ASP A 168 -6.40 -2.55 -0.34
C ASP A 168 -7.41 -1.82 -1.25
N ARG A 169 -6.92 -0.96 -2.16
CA ARG A 169 -7.79 -0.27 -3.12
C ARG A 169 -8.51 -1.23 -4.06
N ILE A 170 -7.80 -2.22 -4.62
CA ILE A 170 -8.38 -3.26 -5.49
C ILE A 170 -9.40 -4.11 -4.71
N SER A 171 -9.03 -4.57 -3.50
CA SER A 171 -9.91 -5.33 -2.61
C SER A 171 -11.22 -4.58 -2.32
N ARG A 172 -11.15 -3.29 -1.99
CA ARG A 172 -12.35 -2.47 -1.71
C ARG A 172 -13.21 -2.23 -2.95
N GLU A 173 -12.61 -2.14 -4.12
CA GLU A 173 -13.35 -2.01 -5.37
C GLU A 173 -14.11 -3.30 -5.70
N ARG A 174 -13.44 -4.44 -5.58
CA ARG A 174 -14.03 -5.77 -5.79
C ARG A 174 -15.22 -6.00 -4.85
N GLU A 175 -15.05 -5.71 -3.56
CA GLU A 175 -16.12 -5.80 -2.58
C GLU A 175 -17.32 -4.91 -2.94
N ARG A 176 -17.08 -3.66 -3.37
CA ARG A 176 -18.16 -2.73 -3.79
C ARG A 176 -18.95 -3.23 -4.99
N ARG A 177 -18.35 -4.06 -5.83
CA ARG A 177 -18.98 -4.69 -6.99
C ARG A 177 -19.65 -6.03 -6.67
N GLY A 178 -19.61 -6.47 -5.41
CA GLY A 178 -20.14 -7.77 -4.98
C GLY A 178 -19.20 -8.95 -5.22
N ASP A 179 -18.00 -8.73 -5.77
CA ASP A 179 -16.97 -9.75 -5.94
C ASP A 179 -16.23 -9.98 -4.61
N LEU A 180 -16.88 -10.72 -3.70
CA LEU A 180 -16.37 -10.99 -2.36
C LEU A 180 -15.15 -11.93 -2.39
N ASP A 181 -15.16 -12.95 -3.24
CA ASP A 181 -14.03 -13.88 -3.39
C ASP A 181 -12.78 -13.14 -3.89
N GLY A 182 -12.94 -12.26 -4.88
CA GLY A 182 -11.86 -11.39 -5.33
C GLY A 182 -11.37 -10.48 -4.20
N ALA A 183 -12.28 -9.85 -3.44
CA ALA A 183 -11.89 -9.01 -2.30
C ALA A 183 -11.10 -9.79 -1.23
N ILE A 184 -11.49 -11.03 -0.94
CA ILE A 184 -10.77 -11.93 -0.02
C ILE A 184 -9.36 -12.20 -0.55
N ALA A 185 -9.23 -12.65 -1.80
CA ALA A 185 -7.95 -12.99 -2.40
C ALA A 185 -6.95 -11.82 -2.39
N TRP A 186 -7.41 -10.61 -2.74
CA TRP A 186 -6.57 -9.41 -2.71
C TRP A 186 -6.18 -8.98 -1.30
N THR A 187 -7.05 -9.20 -0.30
CA THR A 187 -6.73 -8.88 1.10
C THR A 187 -5.79 -9.92 1.73
N GLN A 188 -5.90 -11.19 1.34
CA GLN A 188 -4.94 -12.24 1.72
C GLN A 188 -3.55 -11.93 1.16
N ARG A 189 -3.45 -11.56 -0.12
CA ARG A 189 -2.17 -11.13 -0.71
C ARG A 189 -1.55 -9.93 0.00
N LEU A 190 -2.36 -9.02 0.54
CA LEU A 190 -1.85 -7.92 1.38
C LEU A 190 -1.21 -8.48 2.67
N LEU A 191 -1.86 -9.44 3.34
CA LEU A 191 -1.32 -10.07 4.55
C LEU A 191 -0.11 -10.99 4.30
N GLU A 192 0.08 -11.49 3.07
CA GLU A 192 1.32 -12.17 2.68
C GLU A 192 2.53 -11.22 2.68
N ILE A 193 2.30 -9.93 2.42
CA ILE A 193 3.34 -8.89 2.43
C ILE A 193 3.53 -8.35 3.85
N GLU A 194 2.43 -7.96 4.51
CA GLU A 194 2.44 -7.41 5.87
C GLU A 194 1.57 -8.27 6.80
N PRO A 195 2.12 -9.36 7.39
CA PRO A 195 1.36 -10.28 8.23
C PRO A 195 0.76 -9.64 9.48
N ALA A 196 1.40 -8.60 10.02
CA ALA A 196 0.96 -7.88 11.21
C ALA A 196 -0.05 -6.77 10.90
N HIS A 197 -0.55 -6.64 9.66
CA HIS A 197 -1.51 -5.60 9.28
C HIS A 197 -2.93 -5.86 9.86
N GLU A 198 -3.15 -5.47 11.11
CA GLU A 198 -4.40 -5.74 11.86
C GLU A 198 -5.67 -5.27 11.12
N ARG A 199 -5.63 -4.09 10.48
CA ARG A 199 -6.78 -3.58 9.71
C ARG A 199 -7.19 -4.52 8.58
N SER A 200 -6.24 -5.23 7.97
CA SER A 200 -6.50 -6.18 6.89
C SER A 200 -7.04 -7.50 7.42
N HIS A 201 -6.56 -7.96 8.59
CA HIS A 201 -7.17 -9.08 9.32
C HIS A 201 -8.63 -8.79 9.64
N ARG A 202 -8.93 -7.64 10.24
CA ARG A 202 -10.30 -7.22 10.57
C ARG A 202 -11.19 -7.13 9.34
N ARG A 203 -10.63 -6.70 8.20
CA ARG A 203 -11.32 -6.69 6.91
C ARG A 203 -11.64 -8.10 6.41
N LEU A 204 -10.69 -9.03 6.44
CA LEU A 204 -10.92 -10.42 6.07
C LEU A 204 -11.97 -11.08 6.96
N MET A 205 -11.95 -10.83 8.28
CA MET A 205 -12.99 -11.30 9.19
C MET A 205 -14.39 -10.87 8.74
N ARG A 206 -14.56 -9.61 8.33
CA ARG A 206 -15.83 -9.10 7.80
C ARG A 206 -16.21 -9.74 6.46
N LEU A 207 -15.26 -9.86 5.54
CA LEU A 207 -15.50 -10.48 4.23
C LEU A 207 -15.91 -11.95 4.37
N PHE A 208 -15.21 -12.71 5.21
CA PHE A 208 -15.55 -14.09 5.55
C PHE A 208 -16.94 -14.21 6.15
N SER A 209 -17.29 -13.33 7.09
CA SER A 209 -18.66 -13.28 7.64
C SER A 209 -19.71 -13.00 6.56
N ARG A 210 -19.43 -12.13 5.59
CA ARG A 210 -20.35 -11.79 4.49
C ARG A 210 -20.58 -12.92 3.50
N VAL A 211 -19.58 -13.77 3.26
CA VAL A 211 -19.73 -14.98 2.43
C VAL A 211 -20.28 -16.18 3.23
N GLY A 212 -20.57 -16.01 4.52
CA GLY A 212 -21.04 -17.05 5.41
C GLY A 212 -19.95 -17.99 5.94
N ASP A 213 -18.66 -17.75 5.61
CA ASP A 213 -17.54 -18.51 6.17
C ASP A 213 -17.09 -17.96 7.52
N ARG A 214 -17.95 -18.21 8.49
CA ARG A 214 -17.70 -17.77 9.86
C ARG A 214 -16.49 -18.44 10.52
N THR A 215 -16.24 -19.71 10.17
CA THR A 215 -15.08 -20.43 10.70
C THR A 215 -13.79 -19.78 10.19
N GLY A 216 -13.76 -19.40 8.92
CA GLY A 216 -12.70 -18.59 8.33
C GLY A 216 -12.47 -17.28 9.08
N ALA A 217 -13.55 -16.55 9.41
CA ALA A 217 -13.43 -15.29 10.17
C ALA A 217 -12.78 -15.47 11.56
N LEU A 218 -13.17 -16.51 12.31
CA LEU A 218 -12.58 -16.78 13.64
C LEU A 218 -11.13 -17.30 13.55
N ARG A 219 -10.81 -18.08 12.51
CA ARG A 219 -9.41 -18.47 12.22
C ARG A 219 -8.56 -17.23 11.91
N GLN A 220 -9.09 -16.28 11.14
CA GLN A 220 -8.38 -15.05 10.82
C GLN A 220 -8.04 -14.23 12.07
N LEU A 221 -8.93 -14.19 13.07
CA LEU A 221 -8.63 -13.54 14.35
C LEU A 221 -7.47 -14.22 15.09
N ALA A 222 -7.41 -15.56 15.08
CA ALA A 222 -6.30 -16.30 15.67
C ALA A 222 -4.98 -16.01 14.94
N GLU A 223 -5.00 -15.96 13.60
CA GLU A 223 -3.84 -15.57 12.79
C GLU A 223 -3.39 -14.13 13.09
N CYS A 224 -4.34 -13.19 13.23
CA CYS A 224 -4.06 -11.81 13.60
C CYS A 224 -3.34 -11.71 14.95
N ARG A 225 -3.87 -12.39 15.98
CA ARG A 225 -3.23 -12.46 17.31
C ARG A 225 -1.82 -13.03 17.22
N ALA A 226 -1.63 -14.11 16.47
CA ALA A 226 -0.32 -14.74 16.31
C ALA A 226 0.68 -13.83 15.60
N ALA A 227 0.27 -13.15 14.53
CA ALA A 227 1.14 -12.25 13.78
C ALA A 227 1.54 -11.02 14.59
N LEU A 228 0.59 -10.34 15.26
CA LEU A 228 0.88 -9.18 16.11
C LEU A 228 1.79 -9.54 17.29
N ALA A 229 1.56 -10.68 17.93
CA ALA A 229 2.40 -11.14 19.03
C ALA A 229 3.83 -11.46 18.55
N ARG A 230 3.97 -12.12 17.40
CA ARG A 230 5.28 -12.50 16.85
C ARG A 230 6.09 -11.31 16.36
N ASP A 231 5.46 -10.40 15.62
CA ASP A 231 6.17 -9.38 14.84
C ASP A 231 6.27 -8.05 15.60
N LEU A 232 5.30 -7.74 16.47
CA LEU A 232 5.22 -6.48 17.21
C LEU A 232 5.18 -6.65 18.74
N GLY A 233 4.98 -7.86 19.25
CA GLY A 233 4.88 -8.12 20.70
C GLY A 233 3.63 -7.55 21.36
N VAL A 234 2.56 -7.32 20.59
CA VAL A 234 1.30 -6.71 21.07
C VAL A 234 0.10 -7.62 20.84
N HIS A 235 -0.99 -7.34 21.56
CA HIS A 235 -2.31 -7.95 21.32
C HIS A 235 -3.13 -7.09 20.34
N PRO A 236 -4.16 -7.66 19.67
CA PRO A 236 -5.05 -6.88 18.82
C PRO A 236 -5.77 -5.77 19.58
N GLU A 237 -6.16 -4.72 18.85
CA GLU A 237 -7.03 -3.67 19.36
C GLU A 237 -8.39 -4.24 19.80
N ALA A 238 -9.02 -3.58 20.77
CA ALA A 238 -10.37 -3.92 21.24
C ALA A 238 -11.37 -4.06 20.09
N SER A 239 -11.31 -3.19 19.09
CA SER A 239 -12.24 -3.25 17.95
C SER A 239 -12.11 -4.51 17.08
N THR A 240 -10.95 -5.19 17.09
CA THR A 240 -10.75 -6.48 16.44
C THR A 240 -11.27 -7.62 17.29
N GLU A 241 -11.04 -7.56 18.60
CA GLU A 241 -11.55 -8.51 19.58
C GLU A 241 -13.10 -8.49 19.63
N ASP A 242 -13.69 -7.30 19.68
CA ASP A 242 -15.14 -7.07 19.68
C ASP A 242 -15.79 -7.63 18.42
N LEU A 243 -15.16 -7.47 17.25
CA LEU A 243 -15.63 -8.08 16.01
C LEU A 243 -15.62 -9.61 16.11
N GLY A 244 -14.57 -10.19 16.68
CA GLY A 244 -14.49 -11.62 16.94
C GLY A 244 -15.61 -12.13 17.84
N ALA A 245 -15.88 -11.40 18.93
CA ALA A 245 -16.94 -11.71 19.87
C ALA A 245 -18.34 -11.59 19.24
N ALA A 246 -18.60 -10.54 18.47
CA ALA A 246 -19.85 -10.36 17.73
C ALA A 246 -20.08 -11.50 16.72
N ILE A 247 -19.03 -11.84 15.97
CA ILE A 247 -19.08 -13.00 15.07
C ILE A 247 -19.33 -14.27 15.89
N LEU A 248 -18.77 -14.45 17.09
CA LEU A 248 -19.03 -15.63 17.93
C LEU A 248 -20.48 -15.71 18.45
N ALA A 249 -21.06 -14.58 18.86
CA ALA A 249 -22.42 -14.49 19.38
C ALA A 249 -23.47 -14.86 18.32
N ASP A 250 -23.24 -14.51 17.06
CA ASP A 250 -24.10 -14.87 15.91
C ASP A 250 -24.29 -16.41 15.75
N ARG A 251 -23.45 -17.27 16.36
CA ARG A 251 -23.75 -18.74 16.46
C ARG A 251 -24.92 -18.98 17.36
N MET A 252 -24.85 -18.36 18.52
CA MET A 252 -25.63 -18.78 19.65
C MET A 252 -27.09 -18.49 19.32
N ASP A 253 -27.37 -17.38 18.64
CA ASP A 253 -28.72 -17.04 18.17
C ASP A 253 -29.22 -18.01 17.08
N HIS A 254 -28.37 -18.45 16.15
CA HIS A 254 -28.76 -19.43 15.12
C HIS A 254 -28.84 -20.89 15.62
N ASP A 255 -28.04 -21.27 16.62
CA ASP A 255 -27.96 -22.64 17.15
C ASP A 255 -28.98 -22.87 18.31
N SER A 256 -29.33 -21.81 19.06
CA SER A 256 -30.34 -21.87 20.13
C SER A 256 -31.80 -21.83 19.62
N GLY A 257 -32.01 -21.76 18.29
CA GLY A 257 -33.32 -21.76 17.64
C GLY A 257 -33.86 -23.12 17.15
N ARG A 258 -33.20 -24.26 17.40
CA ARG A 258 -33.64 -25.57 16.87
C ARG A 258 -34.33 -26.48 17.90
N ALA A 259 -35.62 -26.23 18.11
CA ALA A 259 -36.62 -27.24 18.47
C ALA A 259 -37.67 -27.33 17.33
N PRO A 260 -38.17 -28.52 16.94
CA PRO A 260 -39.09 -28.64 15.82
C PRO A 260 -40.47 -28.14 16.24
N LEU A 261 -40.82 -26.91 15.85
CA LEU A 261 -42.21 -26.47 15.82
C LEU A 261 -42.67 -26.45 14.38
N ALA A 262 -43.63 -27.33 14.11
CA ALA A 262 -44.45 -27.33 12.92
C ALA A 262 -45.11 -25.96 12.73
N GLY A 263 -45.08 -25.48 11.48
CA GLY A 263 -46.05 -24.53 10.93
C GLY A 263 -46.03 -23.10 11.47
N ALA A 264 -45.21 -22.23 10.86
CA ALA A 264 -45.55 -20.83 10.68
C ALA A 264 -44.83 -20.31 9.42
N GLY A 265 -45.58 -19.65 8.54
CA GLY A 265 -45.16 -19.30 7.18
C GLY A 265 -43.94 -18.39 7.10
N ILE A 266 -43.22 -18.54 5.99
CA ILE A 266 -42.14 -17.64 5.55
C ILE A 266 -42.74 -16.22 5.43
N PRO A 267 -42.17 -15.18 6.09
CA PRO A 267 -42.58 -13.81 5.82
C PRO A 267 -42.16 -13.42 4.40
N ASP A 268 -43.13 -12.96 3.62
CA ASP A 268 -42.96 -12.47 2.27
C ASP A 268 -41.99 -11.27 2.23
N ALA A 269 -41.14 -11.19 1.20
CA ALA A 269 -40.12 -10.15 1.02
C ALA A 269 -40.72 -8.72 0.99
N ASP A 270 -42.02 -8.61 0.70
CA ASP A 270 -42.78 -7.36 0.78
C ASP A 270 -42.93 -6.83 2.22
N THR A 271 -42.88 -7.70 3.23
CA THR A 271 -43.00 -7.32 4.64
C THR A 271 -41.72 -6.66 5.15
N GLU A 272 -40.56 -7.20 4.75
CA GLU A 272 -39.24 -6.66 5.11
C GLU A 272 -38.98 -5.33 4.41
N LEU A 273 -39.41 -5.20 3.15
CA LEU A 273 -39.38 -3.94 2.40
C LEU A 273 -40.31 -2.88 3.01
N THR A 274 -41.45 -3.28 3.59
CA THR A 274 -42.40 -2.38 4.25
C THR A 274 -41.85 -1.85 5.58
N LEU A 275 -41.17 -2.69 6.35
CA LEU A 275 -40.50 -2.28 7.60
C LEU A 275 -39.34 -1.32 7.34
N LEU A 276 -38.49 -1.60 6.34
CA LEU A 276 -37.40 -0.70 5.95
C LEU A 276 -37.94 0.65 5.42
N ARG A 277 -39.08 0.67 4.72
CA ARG A 277 -39.72 1.92 4.28
C ARG A 277 -40.26 2.74 5.45
N LEU A 278 -40.81 2.10 6.48
CA LEU A 278 -41.28 2.76 7.70
C LEU A 278 -40.13 3.35 8.52
N GLU A 279 -39.01 2.64 8.66
CA GLU A 279 -37.82 3.16 9.36
C GLU A 279 -37.21 4.37 8.64
N VAL A 280 -37.11 4.33 7.31
CA VAL A 280 -36.61 5.47 6.52
C VAL A 280 -37.53 6.69 6.64
N ALA A 281 -38.85 6.50 6.71
CA ALA A 281 -39.79 7.59 6.92
C ALA A 281 -39.65 8.22 8.31
N ALA A 282 -39.48 7.39 9.36
CA ALA A 282 -39.29 7.86 10.74
C ALA A 282 -37.98 8.66 10.91
N LEU A 283 -36.90 8.23 10.25
CA LEU A 283 -35.62 8.95 10.27
C LEU A 283 -35.70 10.29 9.54
N ARG A 284 -36.40 10.37 8.40
CA ARG A 284 -36.63 11.64 7.69
C ARG A 284 -37.38 12.65 8.55
N GLN A 285 -38.44 12.20 9.23
CA GLN A 285 -39.25 13.06 10.09
C GLN A 285 -38.47 13.54 11.32
N SER A 286 -37.57 12.71 11.85
CA SER A 286 -36.65 13.10 12.94
C SER A 286 -35.64 14.16 12.50
N ILE A 287 -35.09 14.05 11.29
CA ILE A 287 -34.16 15.05 10.73
C ILE A 287 -34.86 16.39 10.50
N GLU A 288 -36.10 16.36 10.01
CA GLU A 288 -36.89 17.58 9.77
C GLU A 288 -37.21 18.30 11.08
N CYS A 289 -37.56 17.55 12.13
CA CYS A 289 -37.81 18.09 13.46
C CYS A 289 -36.55 18.71 14.09
N ILE A 290 -35.38 18.08 13.94
CA ILE A 290 -34.09 18.65 14.38
C ILE A 290 -33.76 19.93 13.60
N GLY A 291 -34.07 19.97 12.30
CA GLY A 291 -33.88 21.15 11.45
C GLY A 291 -34.75 22.35 11.85
N GLU A 292 -35.97 22.11 12.33
CA GLU A 292 -36.84 23.16 12.88
C GLU A 292 -36.36 23.65 14.25
N GLN A 293 -35.94 22.76 15.14
CA GLN A 293 -35.38 23.12 16.44
C GLN A 293 -34.10 23.97 16.34
N LEU A 294 -33.28 23.74 15.31
CA LEU A 294 -32.09 24.55 15.04
C LEU A 294 -32.42 25.91 14.42
N ARG A 295 -33.57 26.07 13.76
CA ARG A 295 -34.03 27.36 13.24
C ARG A 295 -34.62 28.27 14.33
N ASP A 296 -35.24 27.69 15.34
CA ASP A 296 -35.84 28.42 16.47
C ASP A 296 -34.84 28.67 17.64
N ALA A 297 -33.60 28.18 17.52
CA ALA A 297 -32.57 28.43 18.51
C ALA A 297 -32.15 29.91 18.51
N PRO A 298 -32.25 30.65 19.64
CA PRO A 298 -31.90 32.06 19.69
C PRO A 298 -30.39 32.24 19.46
N VAL A 299 -30.04 33.12 18.51
CA VAL A 299 -28.65 33.52 18.23
C VAL A 299 -28.09 34.25 19.45
N PRO A 300 -26.94 33.82 20.03
CA PRO A 300 -26.33 34.53 21.14
C PRO A 300 -25.81 35.89 20.65
N THR A 301 -26.33 36.97 21.26
CA THR A 301 -25.87 38.33 21.02
C THR A 301 -24.50 38.52 21.66
N SER A 302 -23.51 38.83 20.82
CA SER A 302 -22.16 39.21 21.24
C SER A 302 -22.19 40.54 21.99
N GLY A 303 -21.77 40.52 23.25
CA GLY A 303 -21.55 41.73 24.05
C GLY A 303 -21.22 41.43 25.51
N ALA A 304 -19.92 41.34 25.84
CA ALA A 304 -19.32 41.88 27.08
C ALA A 304 -17.83 41.53 27.21
N ASP A 305 -17.04 42.57 27.44
CA ASP A 305 -15.80 42.69 28.22
C ASP A 305 -14.55 41.87 27.88
N LEU A 306 -13.67 42.51 27.10
CA LEU A 306 -12.22 42.32 27.16
C LEU A 306 -11.67 42.95 28.44
N GLY A 307 -11.51 42.12 29.47
CA GLY A 307 -10.76 42.46 30.69
C GLY A 307 -9.28 42.62 30.41
N VAL A 308 -8.77 43.82 30.70
CA VAL A 308 -7.38 44.27 30.63
C VAL A 308 -6.44 43.41 31.50
N VAL A 309 -5.34 42.93 30.91
CA VAL A 309 -4.22 42.28 31.62
C VAL A 309 -3.17 43.35 31.99
N PRO A 310 -2.71 43.45 33.25
CA PRO A 310 -1.64 44.38 33.62
C PRO A 310 -0.23 43.77 33.39
N PRO A 311 0.81 44.59 33.17
CA PRO A 311 2.14 44.11 32.81
C PRO A 311 2.97 43.68 34.05
N LEU A 312 3.78 42.64 33.86
CA LEU A 312 4.74 42.10 34.83
C LEU A 312 5.90 43.08 35.06
N THR A 313 6.12 43.43 36.33
CA THR A 313 7.27 44.21 36.80
C THR A 313 8.57 43.39 36.81
N SER A 314 9.63 44.10 36.46
CA SER A 314 11.03 43.69 36.39
C SER A 314 11.63 43.29 37.73
N HIS A 315 12.33 42.14 37.76
CA HIS A 315 13.14 41.70 38.89
C HIS A 315 14.52 42.38 38.84
N GLN A 316 14.87 43.13 39.89
CA GLN A 316 16.25 43.50 40.23
C GLN A 316 16.97 42.32 40.92
N PRO A 317 18.31 42.22 40.80
CA PRO A 317 19.13 41.29 41.58
C PRO A 317 19.47 41.89 42.96
N GLY A 318 19.35 41.09 44.03
CA GLY A 318 19.77 41.46 45.38
C GLY A 318 21.28 41.30 45.61
N PRO A 319 21.87 42.03 46.57
CA PRO A 319 23.29 41.93 46.92
C PRO A 319 23.55 40.77 47.89
N GLY A 320 24.76 40.23 47.84
CA GLY A 320 25.19 39.08 48.63
C GLY A 320 25.38 39.35 50.11
N TRP A 321 25.37 38.23 50.85
CA TRP A 321 26.23 37.89 51.97
C TRP A 321 26.50 36.38 51.90
#